data_AF-A0A178B7C5-F1
#
_entry.id   AF-A0A178B7C5-F1
#
_cell.length_a   1.000
_cell.length_b   1.000
_cell.length_c   1.000
_cell.angle_alpha   90.00
_cell.angle_beta   90.00
_cell.angle_gamma   90.00
#
_symmetry.space_group_name_H-M   'P 1'
#
loop_
_entity.id
_entity.type
_entity.pdbx_description
1 polymer ?
#
loop_
_entity_poly.entity_id
_entity_poly.type
_entity_poly.pdbx_seq_one_letter_code
_entity_poly.pdbx_strand_id
1 'polypeptide(L)'
;MALHCKPDIQYIKIEDTPSPEPSVVQFAAAPLIPDIPLQRNDVPEAFTPAAAAVAVTAIVDAVPAIDPRDPECFLKRCAGFNKKTKLRCNSVIGKKSEQNCHPTFLPTCRAHRDQQSFAGWCQYQRANGERCGRLFRWTPPYFELCWEHQGHPDTPCYFMKLPLELRHEVFRYLLPDHPIGSTTAPLHKAENMQLQAPHATLVPSVPHVVQFPSKPEKRSWQRPKYSGAFPMPLLSLYLVSRQFHQEVKDLLFSIVPFTIDVRKDGTFMCGRRLLEPRRADGSSHFLMDEADEAKQRFLKYFDWSAVKHYVVDILVENGANGGHSTWDEEVELYDIRDYISVVVSGVLAKSRNLCKLYVRLCLANFPWTHEQTLANTKLIVGPFESLRNVRQPQIQSIYMGIPIHNSMLQVQRSRACSGSFAPICSVPPLPTQIPILVPGMPDFDTYASAWSRWISSPSTTALVPKAPIRSMFTAFKDFYSELSSYVPEVTYIAGRRAFLHRARVAREQENVEAFRELRNEAIAYWSAYLDREERKKNAMDAKMGRMLDMDVYPSHEWEESSSASNNNSNNSKRSIQLP
;
A
#
# COMPACT_ATOMS: atom_id res chain seq x y z
N MET A 1 -10.41 -33.25 -18.62
CA MET A 1 -10.60 -32.72 -17.24
C MET A 1 -9.35 -31.95 -16.85
N ALA A 2 -9.33 -30.64 -17.13
CA ALA A 2 -8.21 -29.77 -16.79
C ALA A 2 -8.60 -28.95 -15.56
N LEU A 3 -8.06 -29.30 -14.40
CA LEU A 3 -8.21 -28.53 -13.17
C LEU A 3 -7.36 -27.26 -13.29
N HIS A 4 -8.04 -26.13 -13.45
CA HIS A 4 -7.48 -24.81 -13.23
C HIS A 4 -7.07 -24.67 -11.76
N CYS A 5 -5.81 -24.95 -11.44
CA CYS A 5 -5.19 -24.42 -10.23
C CYS A 5 -5.05 -22.90 -10.39
N LYS A 6 -5.92 -22.14 -9.73
CA LYS A 6 -5.67 -20.73 -9.45
C LYS A 6 -4.39 -20.65 -8.61
N PRO A 7 -3.40 -19.81 -8.96
CA PRO A 7 -2.28 -19.57 -8.07
C PRO A 7 -2.81 -18.84 -6.83
N ASP A 8 -2.64 -19.44 -5.66
CA ASP A 8 -2.81 -18.77 -4.38
C ASP A 8 -1.84 -17.57 -4.34
N ILE A 9 -2.39 -16.37 -4.51
CA ILE A 9 -1.66 -15.13 -4.32
C ILE A 9 -1.47 -15.00 -2.80
N GLN A 10 -0.35 -15.52 -2.29
CA GLN A 10 0.10 -15.22 -0.94
C GLN A 10 0.33 -13.71 -0.85
N TYR A 11 -0.61 -13.02 -0.20
CA TYR A 11 -0.45 -11.64 0.24
C TYR A 11 0.89 -11.50 0.98
N ILE A 12 1.53 -10.33 0.88
CA ILE A 12 2.63 -9.97 1.77
C ILE A 12 2.04 -9.97 3.19
N LYS A 13 2.07 -11.11 3.88
CA LYS A 13 1.69 -11.19 5.28
C LYS A 13 2.76 -10.46 6.05
N ILE A 14 2.37 -9.36 6.66
CA ILE A 14 3.19 -8.57 7.59
C ILE A 14 3.23 -9.37 8.89
N GLU A 15 3.91 -10.52 8.89
CA GLU A 15 4.13 -11.34 10.10
C GLU A 15 5.12 -10.62 11.05
N ASP A 16 5.92 -9.69 10.50
CA ASP A 16 7.08 -9.06 11.14
C ASP A 16 6.95 -7.52 11.20
N THR A 17 5.88 -7.00 11.79
CA THR A 17 5.83 -5.57 12.13
C THR A 17 6.75 -5.23 13.31
N PRO A 18 7.43 -4.06 13.27
CA PRO A 18 8.37 -3.60 14.29
C PRO A 18 7.70 -3.37 15.65
N SER A 19 8.53 -3.14 16.67
CA SER A 19 8.04 -2.89 18.03
C SER A 19 7.30 -1.56 18.12
N PRO A 20 6.28 -1.44 18.97
CA PRO A 20 5.66 -0.15 19.27
C PRO A 20 6.60 0.94 19.73
N GLU A 21 6.29 2.16 19.32
CA GLU A 21 6.70 3.35 20.08
C GLU A 21 6.00 3.39 21.45
N PRO A 22 6.71 3.75 22.55
CA PRO A 22 6.09 3.93 23.85
C PRO A 22 5.07 5.07 23.80
N SER A 23 3.80 4.74 23.97
CA SER A 23 2.72 5.72 23.99
C SER A 23 2.56 6.32 25.39
N VAL A 24 2.75 7.63 25.53
CA VAL A 24 2.31 8.39 26.71
C VAL A 24 0.82 8.67 26.55
N VAL A 25 -0.04 7.87 27.16
CA VAL A 25 -1.49 8.06 27.10
C VAL A 25 -1.93 9.03 28.20
N GLN A 26 -2.28 10.26 27.82
CA GLN A 26 -3.14 11.13 28.63
C GLN A 26 -4.60 10.82 28.28
N PHE A 27 -5.35 10.33 29.27
CA PHE A 27 -6.78 10.08 29.13
C PHE A 27 -7.55 11.41 29.12
N ALA A 28 -8.27 11.68 28.03
CA ALA A 28 -9.35 12.66 28.00
C ALA A 28 -10.60 11.98 27.39
N ALA A 29 -11.68 11.95 28.16
CA ALA A 29 -12.95 11.34 27.78
C ALA A 29 -13.66 12.14 26.69
N ALA A 30 -14.24 11.46 25.70
CA ALA A 30 -15.09 12.06 24.67
C ALA A 30 -16.58 11.73 24.94
N PRO A 31 -17.52 12.66 24.68
CA PRO A 31 -18.95 12.44 24.89
C PRO A 31 -19.66 11.88 23.65
N LEU A 32 -20.78 11.20 23.93
CA LEU A 32 -21.71 10.52 23.04
C LEU A 32 -22.51 11.48 22.13
N ILE A 33 -22.84 11.03 20.91
CA ILE A 33 -23.83 11.65 20.01
C ILE A 33 -24.85 10.55 19.60
N PRO A 34 -26.17 10.82 19.60
CA PRO A 34 -27.20 9.83 19.31
C PRO A 34 -27.69 9.80 17.85
N ASP A 35 -28.32 8.67 17.52
CA ASP A 35 -28.90 8.20 16.26
C ASP A 35 -30.02 9.05 15.65
N ILE A 36 -30.18 8.96 14.31
CA ILE A 36 -31.41 9.34 13.58
C ILE A 36 -31.77 8.26 12.54
N PRO A 37 -33.05 7.86 12.37
CA PRO A 37 -33.43 6.62 11.69
C PRO A 37 -33.95 6.77 10.24
N LEU A 38 -33.92 5.63 9.55
CA LEU A 38 -34.44 5.31 8.22
C LEU A 38 -35.99 5.35 8.13
N GLN A 39 -36.52 5.79 6.98
CA GLN A 39 -37.91 5.50 6.58
C GLN A 39 -37.97 4.87 5.17
N ARG A 40 -38.51 3.64 5.14
CA ARG A 40 -39.17 2.98 4.00
C ARG A 40 -40.56 3.57 3.82
N ASN A 41 -41.10 3.53 2.60
CA ASN A 41 -42.51 3.21 2.38
C ASN A 41 -42.71 2.61 0.98
N ASP A 42 -43.42 1.49 0.97
CA ASP A 42 -43.87 0.70 -0.17
C ASP A 42 -45.21 1.24 -0.73
N VAL A 43 -45.46 0.83 -1.98
CA VAL A 43 -46.66 0.88 -2.85
C VAL A 43 -47.80 0.00 -2.21
N PRO A 44 -49.09 -0.14 -2.66
CA PRO A 44 -49.63 -0.05 -4.03
C PRO A 44 -51.15 0.30 -4.24
N GLU A 45 -51.63 0.00 -5.46
CA GLU A 45 -53.02 -0.16 -5.98
C GLU A 45 -53.61 1.03 -6.77
N ALA A 46 -53.95 0.97 -8.07
CA ALA A 46 -54.64 0.02 -8.97
C ALA A 46 -56.09 0.44 -9.23
N PHE A 47 -56.40 0.90 -10.46
CA PHE A 47 -57.72 0.78 -11.09
C PHE A 47 -57.59 0.77 -12.63
N THR A 48 -58.32 -0.16 -13.24
CA THR A 48 -58.61 -0.35 -14.69
C THR A 48 -60.14 -0.43 -14.84
N PRO A 49 -60.74 -0.69 -16.02
CA PRO A 49 -60.54 -0.15 -17.37
C PRO A 49 -61.89 0.33 -18.00
N ALA A 50 -61.86 0.92 -19.20
CA ALA A 50 -62.99 0.86 -20.12
C ALA A 50 -62.52 0.87 -21.57
N ALA A 51 -62.94 -0.16 -22.31
CA ALA A 51 -62.67 -0.40 -23.71
C ALA A 51 -63.77 0.23 -24.59
N ALA A 52 -63.39 0.78 -25.74
CA ALA A 52 -64.23 0.86 -26.93
C ALA A 52 -63.35 0.79 -28.18
N ALA A 53 -63.80 0.01 -29.15
CA ALA A 53 -63.04 -0.56 -30.25
C ALA A 53 -63.13 0.25 -31.57
N VAL A 54 -62.33 -0.20 -32.54
CA VAL A 54 -62.37 0.05 -34.01
C VAL A 54 -61.71 1.38 -34.44
N ALA A 55 -60.79 1.48 -35.42
CA ALA A 55 -60.45 0.65 -36.57
C ALA A 55 -58.93 0.63 -36.85
N VAL A 56 -58.50 -0.43 -37.52
CA VAL A 56 -57.16 -0.66 -38.05
C VAL A 56 -56.95 0.16 -39.32
N THR A 57 -55.91 0.98 -39.35
CA THR A 57 -55.23 1.39 -40.59
C THR A 57 -53.73 1.24 -40.38
N ALA A 58 -53.15 0.27 -41.09
CA ALA A 58 -51.73 -0.01 -41.09
C ALA A 58 -50.96 1.18 -41.68
N ILE A 59 -50.10 1.80 -40.88
CA ILE A 59 -48.98 2.60 -41.36
C ILE A 59 -47.72 1.82 -40.99
N VAL A 60 -47.06 1.30 -42.01
CA VAL A 60 -45.76 0.65 -41.92
C VAL A 60 -44.74 1.75 -41.62
N ASP A 61 -44.36 1.92 -40.34
CA ASP A 61 -43.23 2.77 -39.97
C ASP A 61 -41.92 2.02 -40.26
N ALA A 62 -41.23 2.48 -41.30
CA ALA A 62 -39.92 2.00 -41.68
C ALA A 62 -38.90 2.27 -40.57
N VAL A 63 -38.25 1.22 -40.05
CA VAL A 63 -37.03 1.34 -39.26
C VAL A 63 -36.00 2.09 -40.11
N PRO A 64 -35.47 3.25 -39.67
CA PRO A 64 -34.47 3.95 -40.46
C PRO A 64 -33.24 3.06 -40.60
N ALA A 65 -32.86 2.78 -41.84
CA ALA A 65 -31.64 2.05 -42.16
C ALA A 65 -30.45 2.69 -41.42
N ILE A 66 -29.89 1.95 -40.46
CA ILE A 66 -28.68 2.36 -39.74
C ILE A 66 -27.55 2.33 -40.76
N ASP A 67 -26.90 3.46 -40.97
CA ASP A 67 -25.73 3.52 -41.83
C ASP A 67 -24.62 2.66 -41.19
N PRO A 68 -24.13 1.59 -41.84
CA PRO A 68 -23.06 0.76 -41.30
C PRO A 68 -21.76 1.54 -41.04
N ARG A 69 -21.57 2.70 -41.69
CA ARG A 69 -20.44 3.60 -41.46
C ARG A 69 -20.68 4.60 -40.32
N ASP A 70 -21.91 4.78 -39.87
CA ASP A 70 -22.25 5.60 -38.69
C ASP A 70 -23.31 4.90 -37.80
N PRO A 71 -22.92 3.79 -37.15
CA PRO A 71 -23.87 2.98 -36.37
C PRO A 71 -24.36 3.68 -35.11
N GLU A 72 -23.63 4.68 -34.65
CA GLU A 72 -24.06 5.56 -33.55
C GLU A 72 -24.89 6.75 -34.08
N CYS A 73 -25.11 6.90 -35.38
CA CYS A 73 -25.87 8.02 -35.96
C CYS A 73 -25.34 9.40 -35.50
N PHE A 74 -24.02 9.56 -35.35
CA PHE A 74 -23.39 10.84 -35.04
C PHE A 74 -23.72 11.92 -36.05
N LEU A 75 -23.85 11.61 -37.35
CA LEU A 75 -24.20 12.59 -38.37
C LEU A 75 -25.63 13.11 -38.25
N LYS A 76 -26.52 12.34 -37.61
CA LYS A 76 -27.94 12.69 -37.46
C LYS A 76 -28.31 13.16 -36.06
N ARG A 77 -27.51 12.84 -35.04
CA ARG A 77 -27.83 13.08 -33.62
C ARG A 77 -26.65 13.62 -32.84
N CYS A 78 -26.94 14.51 -31.90
CA CYS A 78 -25.95 15.14 -31.03
C CYS A 78 -25.04 14.11 -30.32
N ALA A 79 -23.73 14.33 -30.35
CA ALA A 79 -22.74 13.52 -29.63
C ALA A 79 -22.64 13.82 -28.12
N GLY A 80 -23.29 14.87 -27.63
CA GLY A 80 -23.27 15.27 -26.22
C GLY A 80 -24.09 14.35 -25.31
N PHE A 81 -23.76 14.35 -24.02
CA PHE A 81 -24.49 13.65 -22.96
C PHE A 81 -25.18 14.64 -22.02
N ASN A 82 -26.37 14.26 -21.55
CA ASN A 82 -27.06 15.01 -20.51
C ASN A 82 -26.31 14.83 -19.17
N LYS A 83 -25.93 15.94 -18.52
CA LYS A 83 -25.14 15.93 -17.27
C LYS A 83 -25.84 15.20 -16.11
N LYS A 84 -27.17 15.17 -16.07
CA LYS A 84 -27.96 14.52 -14.99
C LYS A 84 -28.19 13.04 -15.26
N THR A 85 -28.63 12.68 -16.46
CA THR A 85 -29.02 11.29 -16.78
C THR A 85 -27.90 10.46 -17.37
N LYS A 86 -26.78 11.09 -17.78
CA LYS A 86 -25.68 10.49 -18.55
C LYS A 86 -26.11 9.80 -19.87
N LEU A 87 -27.36 9.98 -20.29
CA LEU A 87 -27.86 9.50 -21.57
C LEU A 87 -27.45 10.45 -22.69
N ARG A 88 -27.25 9.90 -23.88
CA ARG A 88 -26.90 10.68 -25.07
C ARG A 88 -28.06 11.59 -25.46
N CYS A 89 -27.73 12.78 -25.90
CA CYS A 89 -28.70 13.76 -26.35
C CYS A 89 -29.43 13.29 -27.62
N ASN A 90 -30.76 13.28 -27.57
CA ASN A 90 -31.62 12.89 -28.70
C ASN A 90 -31.88 14.04 -29.69
N SER A 91 -31.26 15.20 -29.53
CA SER A 91 -31.42 16.31 -30.47
C SER A 91 -30.89 15.93 -31.85
N VAL A 92 -31.75 16.03 -32.87
CA VAL A 92 -31.40 15.87 -34.27
C VAL A 92 -30.51 17.03 -34.70
N ILE A 93 -29.38 16.71 -35.34
CA ILE A 93 -28.48 17.72 -35.91
C ILE A 93 -28.90 17.96 -37.37
N GLY A 94 -29.02 19.22 -37.78
CA GLY A 94 -29.52 19.57 -39.11
C GLY A 94 -28.61 19.12 -40.27
N LYS A 95 -29.20 19.10 -41.48
CA LYS A 95 -28.62 18.68 -42.79
C LYS A 95 -27.20 19.18 -43.10
N LYS A 96 -26.75 20.27 -42.47
CA LYS A 96 -25.39 20.81 -42.64
C LYS A 96 -24.28 19.87 -42.12
N SER A 97 -24.61 19.04 -41.12
CA SER A 97 -23.65 18.04 -40.60
C SER A 97 -23.50 16.83 -41.51
N GLU A 98 -24.56 16.46 -42.25
CA GLU A 98 -24.54 15.41 -43.27
C GLU A 98 -23.76 15.84 -44.54
N GLN A 99 -23.67 17.15 -44.81
CA GLN A 99 -22.94 17.70 -45.97
C GLN A 99 -21.41 17.67 -45.79
N ASN A 100 -20.92 17.79 -44.56
CA ASN A 100 -19.49 17.67 -44.28
C ASN A 100 -19.13 16.19 -44.13
N CYS A 101 -18.67 15.58 -45.22
CA CYS A 101 -18.30 14.16 -45.25
C CYS A 101 -17.13 13.81 -44.31
N HIS A 102 -16.41 14.79 -43.75
CA HIS A 102 -15.28 14.56 -42.84
C HIS A 102 -15.15 15.69 -41.81
N PRO A 103 -16.08 15.80 -40.83
CA PRO A 103 -16.03 16.88 -39.85
C PRO A 103 -14.84 16.66 -38.89
N THR A 104 -14.19 17.73 -38.43
CA THR A 104 -13.09 17.65 -37.43
C THR A 104 -13.61 17.23 -36.05
N PHE A 105 -14.84 17.62 -35.72
CA PHE A 105 -15.50 17.31 -34.45
C PHE A 105 -16.83 16.61 -34.72
N LEU A 106 -17.21 15.69 -33.85
CA LEU A 106 -18.56 15.12 -33.87
C LEU A 106 -19.58 16.23 -33.59
N PRO A 107 -20.70 16.23 -34.31
CA PRO A 107 -21.66 17.32 -34.22
C PRO A 107 -22.36 17.33 -32.86
N THR A 108 -22.47 18.53 -32.28
CA THR A 108 -23.20 18.77 -31.04
C THR A 108 -24.29 19.82 -31.24
N CYS A 109 -25.38 19.70 -30.48
CA CYS A 109 -26.41 20.73 -30.45
C CYS A 109 -25.88 21.95 -29.68
N ARG A 110 -26.57 23.09 -29.80
CA ARG A 110 -26.15 24.34 -29.13
C ARG A 110 -25.96 24.17 -27.62
N ALA A 111 -26.77 23.33 -26.97
CA ALA A 111 -26.70 23.08 -25.52
C ALA A 111 -25.49 22.22 -25.08
N HIS A 112 -24.85 21.50 -26.01
CA HIS A 112 -23.70 20.63 -25.72
C HIS A 112 -22.45 21.05 -26.50
N ARG A 113 -22.35 22.34 -26.85
CA ARG A 113 -21.18 22.89 -27.55
C ARG A 113 -19.89 22.75 -26.73
N ASP A 114 -20.01 22.67 -25.40
CA ASP A 114 -18.91 22.42 -24.45
C ASP A 114 -18.43 20.96 -24.43
N GLN A 115 -19.15 20.03 -25.07
CA GLN A 115 -18.84 18.59 -25.10
C GLN A 115 -18.36 18.11 -26.47
N GLN A 116 -17.61 18.95 -27.20
CA GLN A 116 -17.04 18.56 -28.47
C GLN A 116 -16.03 17.41 -28.30
N SER A 117 -16.11 16.42 -29.17
CA SER A 117 -15.16 15.31 -29.27
C SER A 117 -14.67 15.24 -30.71
N PHE A 118 -13.43 14.82 -30.92
CA PHE A 118 -12.89 14.66 -32.27
C PHE A 118 -13.64 13.54 -32.99
N ALA A 119 -13.94 13.78 -34.26
CA ALA A 119 -14.45 12.74 -35.14
C ALA A 119 -13.27 12.00 -35.75
N GLY A 120 -13.28 10.66 -35.72
CA GLY A 120 -12.34 9.84 -36.46
C GLY A 120 -13.05 8.85 -37.35
N TRP A 121 -12.38 8.45 -38.42
CA TRP A 121 -12.90 7.54 -39.43
C TRP A 121 -12.02 6.33 -39.51
N CYS A 122 -12.56 5.12 -39.33
CA CYS A 122 -11.74 3.93 -39.25
C CYS A 122 -10.92 3.73 -40.55
N GLN A 123 -9.60 3.80 -40.42
CA GLN A 123 -8.64 3.70 -41.52
C GLN A 123 -8.23 2.25 -41.83
N TYR A 124 -8.85 1.25 -41.20
CA TYR A 124 -8.54 -0.17 -41.45
C TYR A 124 -8.86 -0.54 -42.90
N GLN A 125 -7.88 -1.14 -43.60
CA GLN A 125 -8.07 -1.69 -44.94
C GLN A 125 -8.41 -3.17 -44.85
N ARG A 126 -9.54 -3.56 -45.45
CA ARG A 126 -9.94 -4.96 -45.61
C ARG A 126 -9.10 -5.62 -46.71
N ALA A 127 -9.11 -6.95 -46.76
CA ALA A 127 -8.38 -7.72 -47.79
C ALA A 127 -8.76 -7.36 -49.24
N ASN A 128 -9.96 -6.80 -49.47
CA ASN A 128 -10.42 -6.30 -50.75
C ASN A 128 -9.92 -4.86 -51.08
N GLY A 129 -9.09 -4.25 -50.22
CA GLY A 129 -8.56 -2.90 -50.37
C GLY A 129 -9.48 -1.77 -49.89
N GLU A 130 -10.72 -2.07 -49.51
CA GLU A 130 -11.67 -1.06 -49.03
C GLU A 130 -11.40 -0.67 -47.57
N ARG A 131 -11.58 0.62 -47.26
CA ARG A 131 -11.50 1.09 -45.88
C ARG A 131 -12.78 0.80 -45.12
N CYS A 132 -12.67 0.45 -43.84
CA CYS A 132 -13.82 0.32 -42.95
C CYS A 132 -14.66 1.62 -42.93
N GLY A 133 -14.01 2.78 -42.79
CA GLY A 133 -14.68 4.07 -42.90
C GLY A 133 -15.76 4.32 -41.85
N ARG A 134 -15.72 3.61 -40.71
CA ARG A 134 -16.68 3.79 -39.62
C ARG A 134 -16.35 5.04 -38.81
N LEU A 135 -17.32 5.93 -38.65
CA LEU A 135 -17.26 7.13 -37.82
C LEU A 135 -17.34 6.76 -36.34
N PHE A 136 -16.45 7.32 -35.53
CA PHE A 136 -16.42 7.10 -34.09
C PHE A 136 -15.86 8.30 -33.33
N ARG A 137 -16.04 8.29 -32.00
CA ARG A 137 -15.38 9.25 -31.10
C ARG A 137 -13.88 8.97 -31.06
N TRP A 138 -13.13 9.83 -31.71
CA TRP A 138 -11.68 9.73 -31.72
C TRP A 138 -11.07 10.52 -30.58
N THR A 139 -10.01 9.96 -30.01
CA THR A 139 -9.21 10.63 -28.99
C THR A 139 -7.78 10.70 -29.53
N PRO A 140 -7.36 11.83 -30.10
CA PRO A 140 -5.98 12.01 -30.51
C PRO A 140 -5.03 11.80 -29.31
N PRO A 141 -3.84 11.19 -29.50
CA PRO A 141 -3.17 10.89 -30.77
C PRO A 141 -3.36 9.44 -31.25
N TYR A 142 -4.38 8.71 -30.77
CA TYR A 142 -4.54 7.28 -31.09
C TYR A 142 -4.78 7.03 -32.59
N PHE A 143 -4.54 5.80 -33.07
CA PHE A 143 -4.89 5.45 -34.45
C PHE A 143 -6.39 5.61 -34.69
N GLU A 144 -6.76 6.08 -35.88
CA GLU A 144 -8.16 6.16 -36.30
C GLU A 144 -8.69 4.75 -36.62
N LEU A 145 -8.91 3.92 -35.60
CA LEU A 145 -9.46 2.57 -35.70
C LEU A 145 -10.72 2.47 -34.84
N CYS A 146 -11.82 1.98 -35.40
CA CYS A 146 -13.01 1.70 -34.62
C CYS A 146 -12.77 0.52 -33.67
N TRP A 147 -13.65 0.35 -32.69
CA TRP A 147 -13.54 -0.69 -31.66
C TRP A 147 -13.46 -2.13 -32.21
N GLU A 148 -13.98 -2.40 -33.42
CA GLU A 148 -13.88 -3.70 -34.08
C GLU A 148 -12.49 -3.97 -34.70
N HIS A 149 -11.81 -2.92 -35.14
CA HIS A 149 -10.50 -3.03 -35.82
C HIS A 149 -9.33 -2.60 -34.94
N GLN A 150 -9.59 -2.15 -33.72
CA GLN A 150 -8.55 -1.84 -32.77
C GLN A 150 -7.80 -3.13 -32.39
N GLY A 151 -6.53 -3.23 -32.82
CA GLY A 151 -5.70 -4.41 -32.58
C GLY A 151 -5.89 -5.56 -33.59
N HIS A 152 -6.51 -5.31 -34.74
CA HIS A 152 -6.64 -6.31 -35.82
C HIS A 152 -5.25 -6.65 -36.41
N PRO A 153 -4.90 -7.94 -36.65
CA PRO A 153 -3.57 -8.35 -37.12
C PRO A 153 -3.14 -7.68 -38.44
N ASP A 154 -4.11 -7.38 -39.31
CA ASP A 154 -3.86 -6.75 -40.62
C ASP A 154 -3.76 -5.22 -40.57
N THR A 155 -3.93 -4.56 -39.41
CA THR A 155 -3.68 -3.13 -39.28
C THR A 155 -2.16 -2.88 -39.31
N PRO A 156 -1.60 -2.17 -40.31
CA PRO A 156 -0.16 -2.00 -40.41
C PRO A 156 0.33 -1.02 -39.35
N CYS A 157 0.76 -1.51 -38.19
CA CYS A 157 1.70 -0.78 -37.37
C CYS A 157 3.07 -0.93 -38.03
N TYR A 158 3.45 0.00 -38.91
CA TYR A 158 4.76 -0.02 -39.57
C TYR A 158 5.93 -0.12 -38.59
N PHE A 159 5.74 0.40 -37.38
CA PHE A 159 6.68 0.22 -36.28
C PHE A 159 6.91 -1.25 -35.95
N MET A 160 5.89 -2.12 -35.97
CA MET A 160 6.03 -3.56 -35.72
C MET A 160 6.66 -4.34 -36.88
N LYS A 161 6.85 -3.71 -38.04
CA LYS A 161 7.64 -4.30 -39.15
C LYS A 161 9.15 -4.14 -38.94
N LEU A 162 9.57 -3.26 -38.01
CA LEU A 162 10.97 -3.11 -37.66
C LEU A 162 11.45 -4.35 -36.87
N PRO A 163 12.71 -4.79 -37.07
CA PRO A 163 13.37 -5.74 -36.19
C PRO A 163 13.24 -5.36 -34.72
N LEU A 164 13.18 -6.36 -33.84
CA LEU A 164 13.01 -6.17 -32.39
C LEU A 164 14.05 -5.21 -31.81
N GLU A 165 15.28 -5.30 -32.29
CA GLU A 165 16.42 -4.51 -31.84
C GLU A 165 16.20 -3.01 -32.10
N LEU A 166 15.72 -2.66 -33.30
CA LEU A 166 15.41 -1.26 -33.64
C LEU A 166 14.22 -0.74 -32.85
N ARG A 167 13.22 -1.59 -32.60
CA ARG A 167 12.06 -1.20 -31.77
C ARG A 167 12.47 -0.97 -30.32
N HIS A 168 13.33 -1.83 -29.77
CA HIS A 168 13.92 -1.65 -28.45
C HIS A 168 14.77 -0.38 -28.37
N GLU A 169 15.54 -0.07 -29.42
CA GLU A 169 16.31 1.17 -29.46
C GLU A 169 15.40 2.40 -29.44
N VAL A 170 14.32 2.41 -30.23
CA VAL A 170 13.31 3.48 -30.15
C VAL A 170 12.70 3.55 -28.75
N PHE A 171 12.35 2.41 -28.14
CA PHE A 171 11.78 2.39 -26.79
C PHE A 171 12.74 2.93 -25.73
N ARG A 172 14.06 2.74 -25.86
CA ARG A 172 15.03 3.31 -24.90
C ARG A 172 14.96 4.83 -24.83
N TYR A 173 14.65 5.52 -25.94
CA TYR A 173 14.43 6.97 -25.93
C TYR A 173 13.11 7.37 -25.24
N LEU A 174 12.17 6.44 -25.08
CA LEU A 174 10.84 6.68 -24.49
C LEU A 174 10.73 6.20 -23.05
N LEU A 175 11.65 5.32 -22.63
CA LEU A 175 11.73 4.75 -21.30
C LEU A 175 12.71 5.51 -20.41
N PRO A 176 12.59 5.41 -19.08
CA PRO A 176 13.54 6.02 -18.16
C PRO A 176 14.92 5.38 -18.31
N ASP A 177 15.94 6.22 -18.31
CA ASP A 177 17.36 5.88 -18.27
C ASP A 177 17.94 5.89 -16.83
N HIS A 178 17.14 6.31 -15.86
CA HIS A 178 17.49 6.39 -14.44
C HIS A 178 16.65 5.41 -13.60
N PRO A 179 17.13 5.00 -12.41
CA PRO A 179 16.36 4.17 -11.50
C PRO A 179 15.01 4.78 -11.13
N ILE A 180 13.96 3.96 -11.06
CA ILE A 180 12.62 4.37 -10.63
C ILE A 180 12.51 4.12 -9.12
N GLY A 181 12.61 5.19 -8.33
CA GLY A 181 12.46 5.17 -6.88
C GLY A 181 11.30 5.99 -6.35
N SER A 182 11.38 6.37 -5.08
CA SER A 182 10.36 7.20 -4.40
C SER A 182 10.78 8.67 -4.25
N THR A 183 11.97 9.07 -4.69
CA THR A 183 12.44 10.48 -4.66
C THR A 183 11.77 11.34 -5.73
N THR A 184 10.65 11.98 -5.40
CA THR A 184 9.82 12.70 -6.40
C THR A 184 9.60 14.18 -6.11
N ALA A 185 9.64 14.61 -4.86
CA ALA A 185 9.49 16.01 -4.46
C ALA A 185 10.72 16.84 -4.91
N PRO A 186 10.53 18.08 -5.40
CA PRO A 186 11.64 18.96 -5.77
C PRO A 186 12.64 19.16 -4.63
N LEU A 187 12.16 19.26 -3.39
CA LEU A 187 12.99 19.36 -2.19
C LEU A 187 13.99 18.20 -2.09
N HIS A 188 13.52 16.97 -2.37
CA HIS A 188 14.35 15.77 -2.33
C HIS A 188 15.21 15.59 -3.60
N LYS A 189 14.86 16.24 -4.71
CA LYS A 189 15.66 16.20 -5.95
C LYS A 189 16.80 17.21 -5.96
N ALA A 190 16.63 18.36 -5.31
CA ALA A 190 17.65 19.42 -5.25
C ALA A 190 18.96 18.92 -4.61
N GLU A 191 18.88 17.92 -3.74
CA GLU A 191 20.04 17.26 -3.11
C GLU A 191 20.94 16.52 -4.12
N ASN A 192 20.42 16.07 -5.27
CA ASN A 192 21.22 15.43 -6.33
C ASN A 192 21.86 16.43 -7.32
N MET A 193 21.38 17.67 -7.41
CA MET A 193 21.85 18.65 -8.42
C MET A 193 23.03 19.53 -7.97
N GLN A 194 23.46 19.48 -6.70
CA GLN A 194 24.65 20.22 -6.25
C GLN A 194 25.99 19.64 -6.74
N LEU A 195 25.96 18.64 -7.64
CA LEU A 195 27.14 18.01 -8.23
C LEU A 195 27.60 18.61 -9.58
N GLN A 196 27.16 19.81 -9.98
CA GLN A 196 27.70 20.51 -11.16
C GLN A 196 27.84 22.04 -11.00
N ALA A 197 28.50 22.52 -9.95
CA ALA A 197 29.07 23.88 -9.98
C ALA A 197 30.30 23.98 -9.06
N PRO A 198 31.45 24.49 -9.55
CA PRO A 198 32.57 24.80 -8.68
C PRO A 198 32.32 26.15 -7.99
N HIS A 199 32.58 26.18 -6.67
CA HIS A 199 32.74 27.36 -5.82
C HIS A 199 31.62 28.41 -5.79
N ALA A 200 30.81 28.36 -4.73
CA ALA A 200 30.28 29.59 -4.13
C ALA A 200 30.33 29.47 -2.60
N THR A 201 31.26 30.22 -2.01
CA THR A 201 31.43 30.41 -0.58
C THR A 201 30.17 31.05 0.01
N LEU A 202 29.53 30.42 1.00
CA LEU A 202 28.46 31.05 1.78
C LEU A 202 28.70 30.83 3.28
N VAL A 203 28.77 31.97 3.97
CA VAL A 203 29.05 32.20 5.40
C VAL A 203 27.87 31.72 6.27
N PRO A 204 28.08 31.19 7.49
CA PRO A 204 27.02 30.66 8.32
C PRO A 204 26.21 31.77 9.00
N SER A 205 24.89 31.68 8.96
CA SER A 205 23.97 32.55 9.71
C SER A 205 23.14 31.72 10.70
N VAL A 206 23.22 32.13 11.96
CA VAL A 206 22.58 31.61 13.20
C VAL A 206 21.04 31.79 13.15
N PRO A 207 20.24 31.01 13.93
CA PRO A 207 18.81 30.83 13.65
C PRO A 207 17.96 31.95 14.25
N HIS A 208 17.18 32.62 13.40
CA HIS A 208 16.09 33.50 13.85
C HIS A 208 14.74 32.79 13.67
N VAL A 209 14.00 32.77 14.79
CA VAL A 209 12.59 32.40 14.92
C VAL A 209 11.76 33.10 13.84
N VAL A 210 11.16 32.33 12.93
CA VAL A 210 10.23 32.85 11.93
C VAL A 210 8.83 32.89 12.54
N GLN A 211 8.42 34.08 12.97
CA GLN A 211 7.01 34.41 13.18
C GLN A 211 6.29 34.46 11.83
N PHE A 212 5.19 33.72 11.70
CA PHE A 212 4.32 33.77 10.52
C PHE A 212 3.59 35.12 10.45
N PRO A 213 3.68 35.88 9.34
CA PRO A 213 2.77 36.99 9.10
C PRO A 213 1.44 36.46 8.53
N SER A 214 0.36 36.77 9.24
CA SER A 214 -1.02 36.62 8.79
C SER A 214 -1.39 37.68 7.76
N LYS A 215 -1.50 37.31 6.47
CA LYS A 215 -2.45 37.84 5.46
C LYS A 215 -2.25 37.14 4.09
N PRO A 216 -3.32 36.79 3.34
CA PRO A 216 -3.20 36.06 2.09
C PRO A 216 -3.00 37.04 0.92
N GLU A 217 -1.75 37.34 0.58
CA GLU A 217 -1.44 38.00 -0.69
C GLU A 217 -1.41 36.97 -1.83
N LYS A 218 -2.18 37.24 -2.89
CA LYS A 218 -2.32 36.42 -4.09
C LYS A 218 -1.02 36.37 -4.89
N ARG A 219 -0.03 35.60 -4.41
CA ARG A 219 1.09 35.16 -5.24
C ARG A 219 0.60 34.06 -6.16
N SER A 220 0.77 34.26 -7.47
CA SER A 220 0.64 33.22 -8.47
C SER A 220 1.71 32.16 -8.21
N TRP A 221 1.37 31.13 -7.43
CA TRP A 221 2.18 29.94 -7.31
C TRP A 221 2.22 29.28 -8.68
N GLN A 222 3.27 29.56 -9.45
CA GLN A 222 3.65 28.71 -10.56
C GLN A 222 3.84 27.32 -9.96
N ARG A 223 2.89 26.42 -10.29
CA ARG A 223 2.93 25.03 -9.82
C ARG A 223 4.30 24.44 -10.21
N PRO A 224 5.02 23.80 -9.28
CA PRO A 224 6.25 23.11 -9.61
C PRO A 224 5.97 22.12 -10.75
N LYS A 225 6.72 22.23 -11.85
CA LYS A 225 6.68 21.24 -12.92
C LYS A 225 7.27 19.95 -12.36
N TYR A 226 6.42 18.99 -12.02
CA TYR A 226 6.85 17.65 -11.65
C TYR A 226 7.58 17.02 -12.84
N SER A 227 8.89 16.82 -12.73
CA SER A 227 9.60 15.96 -13.68
C SER A 227 9.19 14.52 -13.35
N GLY A 228 8.31 13.95 -14.18
CA GLY A 228 8.00 12.54 -14.12
C GLY A 228 9.26 11.72 -14.43
N ALA A 229 9.34 10.49 -13.91
CA ALA A 229 10.41 9.56 -14.27
C ALA A 229 10.40 9.21 -15.76
N PHE A 230 9.25 9.35 -16.41
CA PHE A 230 9.08 9.09 -17.84
C PHE A 230 9.14 10.40 -18.63
N PRO A 231 9.90 10.45 -19.74
CA PRO A 231 9.94 11.59 -20.66
C PRO A 231 8.56 11.95 -21.26
N MET A 232 7.66 10.97 -21.33
CA MET A 232 6.28 11.13 -21.78
C MET A 232 5.32 10.26 -20.94
N PRO A 233 4.00 10.53 -20.93
CA PRO A 233 3.05 9.67 -20.20
C PRO A 233 3.08 8.23 -20.72
N LEU A 234 3.59 7.30 -19.90
CA LEU A 234 3.72 5.87 -20.22
C LEU A 234 2.39 5.23 -20.65
N LEU A 235 1.27 5.73 -20.11
CA LEU A 235 -0.07 5.27 -20.49
C LEU A 235 -0.34 5.47 -22.00
N SER A 236 0.20 6.53 -22.60
CA SER A 236 0.05 6.80 -24.04
C SER A 236 0.76 5.76 -24.90
N LEU A 237 1.85 5.16 -24.41
CA LEU A 237 2.57 4.08 -25.07
C LEU A 237 1.83 2.75 -24.95
N TYR A 238 1.18 2.51 -23.81
CA TYR A 238 0.47 1.26 -23.52
C TYR A 238 -0.88 1.10 -24.22
N LEU A 239 -1.43 2.18 -24.77
CA LEU A 239 -2.74 2.17 -25.43
C LEU A 239 -2.66 1.98 -26.96
N VAL A 240 -1.45 1.86 -27.52
CA VAL A 240 -1.22 1.72 -28.97
C VAL A 240 -1.63 0.33 -29.48
N SER A 241 -1.10 -0.73 -28.88
CA SER A 241 -1.51 -2.12 -29.14
C SER A 241 -1.10 -3.02 -27.97
N ARG A 242 -1.73 -4.20 -27.83
CA ARG A 242 -1.37 -5.17 -26.78
C ARG A 242 0.07 -5.68 -26.93
N GLN A 243 0.51 -5.92 -28.16
CA GLN A 243 1.87 -6.37 -28.44
C GLN A 243 2.89 -5.30 -28.08
N PHE A 244 2.63 -4.04 -28.46
CA PHE A 244 3.48 -2.91 -28.10
C PHE A 244 3.54 -2.71 -26.58
N HIS A 245 2.39 -2.79 -25.90
CA HIS A 245 2.32 -2.73 -24.44
C HIS A 245 3.22 -3.80 -23.80
N GLN A 246 3.09 -5.05 -24.23
CA GLN A 246 3.83 -6.17 -23.66
C GLN A 246 5.34 -6.00 -23.88
N GLU A 247 5.78 -5.64 -25.09
CA GLU A 247 7.20 -5.44 -25.37
C GLU A 247 7.81 -4.25 -24.63
N VAL A 248 7.12 -3.11 -24.58
CA VAL A 248 7.59 -1.94 -23.82
C VAL A 248 7.65 -2.27 -22.33
N LYS A 249 6.65 -2.99 -21.81
CA LYS A 249 6.62 -3.47 -20.42
C LYS A 249 7.79 -4.40 -20.14
N ASP A 250 8.01 -5.40 -20.98
CA ASP A 250 9.09 -6.38 -20.81
C ASP A 250 10.47 -5.72 -20.90
N LEU A 251 10.65 -4.77 -21.82
CA LEU A 251 11.88 -4.01 -21.93
C LEU A 251 12.09 -3.11 -20.69
N LEU A 252 11.07 -2.36 -20.27
CA LEU A 252 11.12 -1.51 -19.07
C LEU A 252 11.59 -2.29 -17.84
N PHE A 253 10.93 -3.42 -17.54
CA PHE A 253 11.28 -4.25 -16.40
C PHE A 253 12.62 -5.00 -16.54
N SER A 254 13.14 -5.10 -17.77
CA SER A 254 14.41 -5.74 -18.06
C SER A 254 15.61 -4.78 -18.11
N ILE A 255 15.41 -3.46 -18.22
CA ILE A 255 16.52 -2.50 -18.32
C ILE A 255 16.56 -1.50 -17.16
N VAL A 256 15.40 -1.13 -16.62
CA VAL A 256 15.31 -0.07 -15.62
C VAL A 256 15.41 -0.66 -14.20
N PRO A 257 16.35 -0.18 -13.37
CA PRO A 257 16.38 -0.56 -11.96
C PRO A 257 15.22 0.07 -11.19
N PHE A 258 14.60 -0.71 -10.31
CA PHE A 258 13.60 -0.20 -9.36
C PHE A 258 14.21 -0.05 -7.97
N THR A 259 14.10 1.14 -7.40
CA THR A 259 14.64 1.44 -6.07
C THR A 259 13.59 1.18 -4.99
N ILE A 260 13.98 0.38 -4.00
CA ILE A 260 13.26 0.14 -2.75
C ILE A 260 14.00 0.90 -1.66
N ASP A 261 13.33 1.88 -1.06
CA ASP A 261 13.84 2.62 0.09
C ASP A 261 13.34 1.95 1.38
N VAL A 262 14.24 1.58 2.28
CA VAL A 262 13.95 1.04 3.62
C VAL A 262 14.47 2.01 4.67
N ARG A 263 13.59 2.45 5.56
CA ARG A 263 13.84 3.51 6.54
C ARG A 263 13.02 3.26 7.81
N LYS A 264 13.25 4.04 8.86
CA LYS A 264 12.47 3.97 10.11
C LYS A 264 10.97 4.17 9.87
N ASP A 265 10.62 5.03 8.92
CA ASP A 265 9.25 5.30 8.51
C ASP A 265 8.70 4.27 7.50
N GLY A 266 9.38 3.14 7.32
CA GLY A 266 8.88 1.99 6.57
C GLY A 266 9.58 1.80 5.23
N THR A 267 8.87 1.14 4.31
CA THR A 267 9.43 0.75 3.00
C THR A 267 8.69 1.43 1.87
N PHE A 268 9.42 1.98 0.90
CA PHE A 268 8.86 2.74 -0.21
C PHE A 268 9.38 2.26 -1.56
N MET A 269 8.52 2.29 -2.58
CA MET A 269 8.89 2.01 -3.96
C MET A 269 7.93 2.73 -4.91
N CYS A 270 8.46 3.32 -5.99
CA CYS A 270 7.66 4.05 -7.00
C CYS A 270 6.74 5.14 -6.40
N GLY A 271 7.16 5.76 -5.28
CA GLY A 271 6.38 6.76 -4.56
C GLY A 271 5.17 6.18 -3.80
N ARG A 272 5.16 4.88 -3.51
CA ARG A 272 4.16 4.21 -2.66
C ARG A 272 4.85 3.68 -1.42
N ARG A 273 4.19 3.82 -0.27
CA ARG A 273 4.60 3.16 0.97
C ARG A 273 4.06 1.74 1.00
N LEU A 274 4.95 0.76 1.00
CA LEU A 274 4.64 -0.67 0.97
C LEU A 274 4.48 -1.23 2.38
N LEU A 275 5.35 -0.84 3.30
CA LEU A 275 5.32 -1.23 4.71
C LEU A 275 5.31 0.02 5.58
N GLU A 276 4.61 -0.07 6.69
CA GLU A 276 4.49 0.99 7.68
C GLU A 276 4.86 0.46 9.07
N PRO A 277 5.45 1.29 9.93
CA PRO A 277 5.50 1.01 11.36
C PRO A 277 4.06 0.86 11.87
N ARG A 278 3.85 -0.12 12.75
CA ARG A 278 2.60 -0.26 13.50
C ARG A 278 2.84 0.08 14.96
N ARG A 279 1.79 0.57 15.61
CA ARG A 279 1.75 0.77 17.06
C ARG A 279 1.67 -0.56 17.81
N ALA A 280 1.68 -0.49 19.13
CA ALA A 280 1.74 -1.64 20.06
C ALA A 280 0.53 -2.54 19.92
N ASP A 281 -0.60 -1.85 19.76
CA ASP A 281 -1.93 -2.38 19.52
C ASP A 281 -2.11 -2.87 18.08
N GLY A 282 -1.07 -2.80 17.24
CA GLY A 282 -1.13 -3.17 15.83
C GLY A 282 -1.88 -2.16 14.95
N SER A 283 -2.23 -0.97 15.46
CA SER A 283 -2.89 0.07 14.68
C SER A 283 -1.89 0.77 13.74
N SER A 284 -2.37 1.25 12.59
CA SER A 284 -1.59 2.14 11.73
C SER A 284 -1.44 3.51 12.38
N HIS A 285 -0.33 4.21 12.09
CA HIS A 285 -0.16 5.63 12.43
C HIS A 285 -0.96 6.56 11.48
N PHE A 286 -1.52 6.05 10.39
CA PHE A 286 -2.19 6.83 9.35
C PHE A 286 -3.68 6.43 9.23
N LEU A 287 -4.57 7.43 9.30
CA LEU A 287 -6.02 7.25 9.29
C LEU A 287 -6.64 7.38 7.87
N MET A 288 -6.04 6.77 6.83
CA MET A 288 -6.45 7.04 5.44
C MET A 288 -6.73 5.77 4.63
N ASP A 289 -8.01 5.36 4.58
CA ASP A 289 -8.50 4.22 3.79
C ASP A 289 -8.12 4.29 2.30
N GLU A 290 -8.05 5.49 1.70
CA GLU A 290 -7.74 5.65 0.27
C GLU A 290 -6.27 5.36 -0.07
N ALA A 291 -5.34 5.70 0.84
CA ALA A 291 -3.92 5.40 0.66
C ALA A 291 -3.66 3.89 0.73
N ASP A 292 -4.38 3.21 1.62
CA ASP A 292 -4.35 1.76 1.74
C ASP A 292 -4.96 1.07 0.51
N GLU A 293 -6.06 1.57 -0.03
CA GLU A 293 -6.62 1.01 -1.25
C GLU A 293 -5.64 1.14 -2.43
N ALA A 294 -5.00 2.31 -2.59
CA ALA A 294 -4.01 2.53 -3.63
C ALA A 294 -2.76 1.63 -3.46
N LYS A 295 -2.32 1.42 -2.22
CA LYS A 295 -1.26 0.47 -1.87
C LYS A 295 -1.66 -0.95 -2.24
N GLN A 296 -2.86 -1.42 -1.83
CA GLN A 296 -3.33 -2.77 -2.14
C GLN A 296 -3.46 -3.01 -3.65
N ARG A 297 -4.00 -2.03 -4.39
CA ARG A 297 -4.03 -2.08 -5.86
C ARG A 297 -2.62 -2.18 -6.43
N PHE A 298 -1.65 -1.40 -5.94
CA PHE A 298 -0.26 -1.48 -6.39
C PHE A 298 0.34 -2.86 -6.12
N LEU A 299 0.22 -3.38 -4.89
CA LEU A 299 0.73 -4.71 -4.52
C LEU A 299 0.13 -5.83 -5.37
N LYS A 300 -1.15 -5.71 -5.74
CA LYS A 300 -1.88 -6.69 -6.54
C LYS A 300 -1.52 -6.67 -8.02
N TYR A 301 -1.37 -5.47 -8.61
CA TYR A 301 -1.25 -5.32 -10.07
C TYR A 301 0.18 -5.05 -10.56
N PHE A 302 1.12 -4.71 -9.67
CA PHE A 302 2.51 -4.56 -10.05
C PHE A 302 3.11 -5.94 -10.41
N ASP A 303 3.78 -6.02 -11.56
CA ASP A 303 4.34 -7.28 -12.05
C ASP A 303 5.72 -7.54 -11.43
N TRP A 304 5.73 -7.96 -10.16
CA TRP A 304 6.93 -8.31 -9.41
C TRP A 304 7.81 -9.34 -10.13
N SER A 305 7.17 -10.26 -10.87
CA SER A 305 7.86 -11.36 -11.54
C SER A 305 8.68 -10.92 -12.75
N ALA A 306 8.27 -9.82 -13.41
CA ALA A 306 8.92 -9.29 -14.59
C ALA A 306 10.19 -8.48 -14.27
N VAL A 307 10.29 -7.90 -13.06
CA VAL A 307 11.39 -7.00 -12.70
C VAL A 307 12.69 -7.76 -12.56
N LYS A 308 13.72 -7.38 -13.32
CA LYS A 308 15.04 -8.04 -13.29
C LYS A 308 16.10 -7.29 -12.48
N HIS A 309 15.86 -6.02 -12.18
CA HIS A 309 16.87 -5.13 -11.61
C HIS A 309 16.31 -4.36 -10.42
N TYR A 310 16.91 -4.55 -9.25
CA TYR A 310 16.55 -3.84 -8.02
C TYR A 310 17.75 -3.12 -7.42
N VAL A 311 17.46 -1.96 -6.83
CA VAL A 311 18.35 -1.25 -5.92
C VAL A 311 17.63 -1.20 -4.57
N VAL A 312 18.29 -1.56 -3.49
CA VAL A 312 17.75 -1.45 -2.13
C VAL A 312 18.59 -0.44 -1.36
N ASP A 313 17.96 0.67 -1.01
CA ASP A 313 18.54 1.76 -0.24
C ASP A 313 18.08 1.64 1.20
N ILE A 314 19.01 1.44 2.11
CA ILE A 314 18.72 1.25 3.53
C ILE A 314 19.29 2.44 4.29
N LEU A 315 18.43 3.21 4.94
CA LEU A 315 18.83 4.25 5.88
C LEU A 315 18.50 3.77 7.29
N VAL A 316 19.53 3.69 8.13
CA VAL A 316 19.39 3.42 9.56
C VAL A 316 19.74 4.70 10.30
N GLU A 317 18.92 5.09 11.27
CA GLU A 317 19.08 6.34 12.00
C GLU A 317 19.27 6.10 13.49
N ASN A 318 20.33 6.66 14.07
CA ASN A 318 20.43 6.73 15.51
C ASN A 318 19.59 7.90 16.04
N GLY A 319 18.49 7.59 16.72
CA GLY A 319 17.60 8.58 17.32
C GLY A 319 18.25 9.39 18.45
N ALA A 320 19.30 8.86 19.10
CA ALA A 320 19.85 9.39 20.35
C ALA A 320 20.35 10.85 20.28
N ASN A 321 20.76 11.35 19.12
CA ASN A 321 21.33 12.70 18.98
C ASN A 321 20.28 13.81 18.83
N GLY A 322 18.98 13.48 18.81
CA GLY A 322 17.88 14.44 18.68
C GLY A 322 17.22 14.83 20.01
N GLY A 323 17.97 15.10 21.08
CA GLY A 323 17.52 15.79 22.31
C GLY A 323 16.42 15.16 23.19
N HIS A 324 15.61 14.23 22.68
CA HIS A 324 14.44 13.66 23.36
C HIS A 324 14.16 12.19 23.01
N SER A 325 15.07 11.52 22.32
CA SER A 325 14.88 10.14 21.90
C SER A 325 15.33 9.15 22.98
N THR A 326 14.37 8.55 23.68
CA THR A 326 14.56 7.32 24.46
C THR A 326 14.67 6.06 23.59
N TRP A 327 14.73 6.23 22.26
CA TRP A 327 14.78 5.12 21.31
C TRP A 327 16.10 4.37 21.38
N ASP A 328 16.00 3.04 21.45
CA ASP A 328 17.13 2.13 21.61
C ASP A 328 17.72 1.77 20.24
N GLU A 329 19.03 1.98 20.09
CA GLU A 329 19.76 1.72 18.86
C GLU A 329 19.65 0.26 18.40
N GLU A 330 19.67 -0.72 19.32
CA GLU A 330 19.53 -2.12 18.96
C GLU A 330 18.14 -2.40 18.38
N VAL A 331 17.10 -1.81 18.98
CA VAL A 331 15.71 -1.95 18.50
C VAL A 331 15.58 -1.44 17.08
N GLU A 332 16.14 -0.27 16.76
CA GLU A 332 16.13 0.30 15.41
C GLU A 332 16.75 -0.65 14.38
N LEU A 333 17.91 -1.25 14.70
CA LEU A 333 18.59 -2.17 13.77
C LEU A 333 17.71 -3.37 13.41
N TYR A 334 17.04 -3.93 14.41
CA TYR A 334 16.18 -5.09 14.21
C TYR A 334 14.85 -4.73 13.54
N ASP A 335 14.31 -3.53 13.77
CA ASP A 335 13.11 -3.04 13.09
C ASP A 335 13.37 -2.82 11.59
N ILE A 336 14.52 -2.22 11.24
CA ILE A 336 14.97 -2.11 9.85
C ILE A 336 15.22 -3.50 9.25
N ARG A 337 15.86 -4.42 9.98
CA ARG A 337 16.12 -5.80 9.52
C ARG A 337 14.82 -6.55 9.23
N ASP A 338 13.76 -6.33 10.01
CA ASP A 338 12.44 -6.92 9.77
C ASP A 338 11.82 -6.38 8.46
N TYR A 339 11.91 -5.07 8.19
CA TYR A 339 11.49 -4.51 6.89
C TYR A 339 12.26 -5.12 5.73
N ILE A 340 13.57 -5.28 5.86
CA ILE A 340 14.41 -5.92 4.84
C ILE A 340 13.95 -7.37 4.63
N SER A 341 13.65 -8.12 5.70
CA SER A 341 13.15 -9.49 5.60
C SER A 341 11.84 -9.58 4.81
N VAL A 342 10.94 -8.61 4.99
CA VAL A 342 9.69 -8.53 4.22
C VAL A 342 9.95 -8.10 2.78
N VAL A 343 10.90 -7.21 2.52
CA VAL A 343 11.32 -6.85 1.14
C VAL A 343 11.90 -8.05 0.42
N VAL A 344 12.80 -8.79 1.08
CA VAL A 344 13.44 -9.98 0.53
C VAL A 344 12.40 -11.03 0.14
N SER A 345 11.52 -11.40 1.08
CA SER A 345 10.54 -12.46 0.86
C SER A 345 9.31 -12.02 0.04
N GLY A 346 8.87 -10.78 0.22
CA GLY A 346 7.62 -10.24 -0.34
C GLY A 346 7.78 -9.51 -1.67
N VAL A 347 8.99 -9.09 -2.04
CA VAL A 347 9.29 -8.34 -3.27
C VAL A 347 10.37 -9.04 -4.09
N LEU A 348 11.60 -9.16 -3.55
CA LEU A 348 12.75 -9.63 -4.33
C LEU A 348 12.60 -11.09 -4.78
N ALA A 349 12.15 -11.96 -3.89
CA ALA A 349 11.94 -13.38 -4.18
C ALA A 349 10.82 -13.66 -5.21
N LYS A 350 9.96 -12.68 -5.48
CA LYS A 350 8.91 -12.81 -6.49
C LYS A 350 9.43 -12.62 -7.91
N SER A 351 10.62 -12.02 -8.07
CA SER A 351 11.25 -11.89 -9.38
C SER A 351 11.59 -13.27 -9.93
N ARG A 352 11.17 -13.55 -11.17
CA ARG A 352 11.48 -14.83 -11.82
C ARG A 352 12.97 -14.96 -12.14
N ASN A 353 13.61 -13.85 -12.48
CA ASN A 353 15.00 -13.78 -12.92
C ASN A 353 15.66 -12.52 -12.36
N LEU A 354 16.02 -12.55 -11.07
CA LEU A 354 16.68 -11.42 -10.43
C LEU A 354 18.11 -11.29 -10.95
N CYS A 355 18.29 -10.44 -11.97
CA CYS A 355 19.55 -10.29 -12.68
C CYS A 355 20.54 -9.38 -11.95
N LYS A 356 20.09 -8.23 -11.44
CA LYS A 356 20.95 -7.27 -10.72
C LYS A 356 20.29 -6.89 -9.42
N LEU A 357 21.03 -7.01 -8.32
CA LEU A 357 20.62 -6.57 -7.01
C LEU A 357 21.74 -5.72 -6.41
N TYR A 358 21.49 -4.44 -6.26
CA TYR A 358 22.41 -3.52 -5.58
C TYR A 358 21.87 -3.19 -4.20
N VAL A 359 22.69 -3.38 -3.16
CA VAL A 359 22.35 -3.01 -1.78
C VAL A 359 23.26 -1.88 -1.33
N ARG A 360 22.65 -0.80 -0.85
CA ARG A 360 23.33 0.38 -0.28
C ARG A 360 22.82 0.61 1.13
N LEU A 361 23.74 0.88 2.05
CA LEU A 361 23.43 1.15 3.45
C LEU A 361 24.01 2.51 3.84
N CYS A 362 23.19 3.35 4.45
CA CYS A 362 23.63 4.60 5.06
C CYS A 362 23.31 4.56 6.56
N LEU A 363 24.32 4.90 7.36
CA LEU A 363 24.28 4.95 8.81
C LEU A 363 24.26 6.44 9.23
N ALA A 364 23.13 6.89 9.74
CA ALA A 364 22.97 8.24 10.28
C ALA A 364 23.31 8.26 11.78
N ASN A 365 24.36 8.99 12.16
CA ASN A 365 24.72 9.27 13.55
C ASN A 365 25.17 8.08 14.41
N PHE A 366 25.88 7.11 13.83
CA PHE A 366 26.45 5.99 14.59
C PHE A 366 27.94 6.22 14.87
N PRO A 367 28.38 6.33 16.14
CA PRO A 367 29.79 6.48 16.51
C PRO A 367 30.49 5.11 16.61
N TRP A 368 30.26 4.24 15.62
CA TRP A 368 30.78 2.87 15.64
C TRP A 368 32.24 2.81 15.21
N THR A 369 32.96 1.85 15.80
CA THR A 369 34.26 1.44 15.27
C THR A 369 34.09 0.72 13.92
N HIS A 370 35.19 0.54 13.20
CA HIS A 370 35.21 -0.23 11.95
C HIS A 370 34.65 -1.65 12.13
N GLU A 371 35.09 -2.36 13.18
CA GLU A 371 34.63 -3.72 13.49
C GLU A 371 33.13 -3.76 13.81
N GLN A 372 32.65 -2.81 14.62
CA GLN A 372 31.22 -2.67 14.93
C GLN A 372 30.40 -2.37 13.68
N THR A 373 30.88 -1.47 12.82
CA THR A 373 30.24 -1.13 11.55
C THR A 373 30.12 -2.35 10.64
N LEU A 374 31.18 -3.15 10.52
CA LEU A 374 31.15 -4.38 9.73
C LEU A 374 30.19 -5.41 10.35
N ALA A 375 30.22 -5.63 11.67
CA ALA A 375 29.34 -6.56 12.36
C ALA A 375 27.86 -6.16 12.21
N ASN A 376 27.52 -4.90 12.42
CA ASN A 376 26.15 -4.38 12.25
C ASN A 376 25.73 -4.35 10.79
N THR A 377 26.65 -4.13 9.84
CA THR A 377 26.36 -4.28 8.40
C THR A 377 25.94 -5.70 8.09
N LYS A 378 26.68 -6.72 8.59
CA LYS A 378 26.31 -8.14 8.45
C LYS A 378 24.94 -8.42 9.05
N LEU A 379 24.65 -7.85 10.21
CA LEU A 379 23.32 -7.95 10.84
C LEU A 379 22.23 -7.28 9.97
N ILE A 380 22.44 -6.10 9.40
CA ILE A 380 21.37 -5.44 8.63
C ILE A 380 21.11 -6.17 7.30
N VAL A 381 22.16 -6.63 6.61
CA VAL A 381 22.04 -7.27 5.29
C VAL A 381 21.87 -8.79 5.35
N GLY A 382 21.92 -9.39 6.54
CA GLY A 382 21.73 -10.82 6.75
C GLY A 382 20.44 -11.40 6.13
N PRO A 383 19.27 -10.74 6.16
CA PRO A 383 18.07 -11.29 5.56
C PRO A 383 18.19 -11.60 4.06
N PHE A 384 19.04 -10.87 3.32
CA PHE A 384 19.29 -11.13 1.90
C PHE A 384 19.93 -12.51 1.67
N GLU A 385 20.62 -13.07 2.66
CA GLU A 385 21.24 -14.40 2.58
C GLU A 385 20.22 -15.52 2.41
N SER A 386 18.93 -15.25 2.62
CA SER A 386 17.84 -16.19 2.32
C SER A 386 17.51 -16.28 0.82
N LEU A 387 17.96 -15.33 0.00
CA LEU A 387 17.75 -15.32 -1.45
C LEU A 387 18.67 -16.32 -2.16
N ARG A 388 18.19 -16.86 -3.27
CA ARG A 388 18.95 -17.73 -4.18
C ARG A 388 18.74 -17.33 -5.64
N ASN A 389 19.62 -17.80 -6.52
CA ASN A 389 19.54 -17.57 -7.98
C ASN A 389 19.68 -16.10 -8.42
N VAL A 390 20.35 -15.25 -7.64
CA VAL A 390 20.62 -13.87 -8.07
C VAL A 390 21.86 -13.84 -8.96
N ARG A 391 21.76 -13.27 -10.17
CA ARG A 391 22.87 -13.35 -11.13
C ARG A 391 24.03 -12.40 -10.84
N GLN A 392 23.72 -11.18 -10.40
CA GLN A 392 24.71 -10.13 -10.08
C GLN A 392 24.31 -9.41 -8.78
N PRO A 393 24.45 -10.08 -7.62
CA PRO A 393 24.26 -9.43 -6.32
C PRO A 393 25.52 -8.67 -5.92
N GLN A 394 25.35 -7.41 -5.50
CA GLN A 394 26.44 -6.56 -5.04
C GLN A 394 26.00 -5.70 -3.86
N ILE A 395 26.75 -5.78 -2.76
CA ILE A 395 26.79 -4.74 -1.73
C ILE A 395 27.74 -3.67 -2.27
N GLN A 396 27.28 -2.44 -2.44
CA GLN A 396 28.11 -1.38 -3.04
C GLN A 396 29.07 -0.81 -2.00
N SER A 397 28.66 0.23 -1.29
CA SER A 397 29.42 0.80 -0.18
C SER A 397 28.47 1.08 0.98
N ILE A 398 29.04 1.15 2.17
CA ILE A 398 28.35 1.57 3.38
C ILE A 398 28.74 3.02 3.63
N TYR A 399 27.75 3.89 3.78
CA TYR A 399 27.92 5.32 3.89
C TYR A 399 27.57 5.84 5.28
N MET A 400 28.14 6.97 5.64
CA MET A 400 27.72 7.80 6.77
C MET A 400 27.04 9.05 6.24
N GLY A 401 25.94 9.44 6.86
CA GLY A 401 25.31 10.71 6.52
C GLY A 401 23.90 10.83 7.05
N ILE A 402 23.47 12.08 7.22
CA ILE A 402 22.09 12.41 7.55
C ILE A 402 21.53 13.15 6.32
N PRO A 403 20.37 12.75 5.78
CA PRO A 403 19.68 13.55 4.77
C PRO A 403 19.36 14.95 5.32
N ILE A 404 19.54 16.00 4.51
CA ILE A 404 19.29 17.39 4.93
C ILE A 404 17.81 17.55 5.32
N HIS A 405 16.92 16.87 4.60
CA HIS A 405 15.49 16.76 4.91
C HIS A 405 15.06 15.32 5.12
N ASN A 406 15.33 14.77 6.31
CA ASN A 406 15.04 13.37 6.61
C ASN A 406 13.57 13.08 6.98
N SER A 407 12.64 13.61 6.19
CA SER A 407 11.20 13.38 6.39
C SER A 407 10.55 12.92 5.08
N MET A 408 9.68 11.92 5.17
CA MET A 408 8.82 11.57 4.05
C MET A 408 7.76 12.65 3.85
N LEU A 409 7.59 13.07 2.61
CA LEU A 409 6.63 14.08 2.21
C LEU A 409 5.52 13.45 1.38
N GLN A 410 4.26 13.75 1.71
CA GLN A 410 3.15 13.41 0.84
C GLN A 410 3.04 14.45 -0.28
N VAL A 411 3.09 13.97 -1.52
CA VAL A 411 2.99 14.80 -2.72
C VAL A 411 1.64 14.53 -3.39
N GLN A 412 0.84 15.58 -3.51
CA GLN A 412 -0.44 15.52 -4.22
C GLN A 412 -0.22 15.49 -5.74
N ARG A 413 -0.85 14.51 -6.42
CA ARG A 413 -0.81 14.45 -7.89
C ARG A 413 -1.75 15.49 -8.50
N SER A 414 -1.27 16.17 -9.55
CA SER A 414 -2.10 17.10 -10.32
C SER A 414 -3.26 16.36 -11.00
N ARG A 415 -4.47 16.95 -10.94
CA ARG A 415 -5.74 16.45 -11.50
C ARG A 415 -5.71 16.04 -12.98
N ALA A 416 -4.69 16.42 -13.74
CA ALA A 416 -4.66 16.29 -15.19
C ALA A 416 -4.32 14.88 -15.73
N CYS A 417 -3.73 13.98 -14.93
CA CYS A 417 -3.09 12.77 -15.49
C CYS A 417 -3.46 11.42 -14.83
N SER A 418 -4.37 11.34 -13.85
CA SER A 418 -4.64 10.08 -13.15
C SER A 418 -6.04 10.04 -12.54
N GLY A 419 -6.79 8.96 -12.81
CA GLY A 419 -8.07 8.67 -12.15
C GLY A 419 -7.96 8.24 -10.68
N SER A 420 -6.75 8.18 -10.12
CA SER A 420 -6.48 7.96 -8.70
C SER A 420 -6.11 9.27 -8.01
N PHE A 421 -6.83 9.64 -6.95
CA PHE A 421 -6.58 10.81 -6.10
C PHE A 421 -5.56 10.55 -4.99
N ALA A 422 -5.27 9.27 -4.68
CA ALA A 422 -4.34 8.89 -3.63
C ALA A 422 -2.94 9.57 -3.77
N PRO A 423 -2.45 10.24 -2.70
CA PRO A 423 -1.15 10.89 -2.70
C PRO A 423 0.00 9.89 -2.92
N ILE A 424 1.13 10.39 -3.40
CA ILE A 424 2.38 9.63 -3.46
C ILE A 424 3.30 10.07 -2.33
N CYS A 425 4.14 9.17 -1.84
CA CYS A 425 5.18 9.46 -0.87
C CYS A 425 6.46 9.84 -1.59
N SER A 426 7.11 10.91 -1.15
CA SER A 426 8.46 11.27 -1.55
C SER A 426 9.42 11.07 -0.39
N VAL A 427 10.55 10.42 -0.64
CA VAL A 427 11.63 10.22 0.36
C VAL A 427 12.94 10.82 -0.16
N PRO A 428 13.79 11.38 0.72
CA PRO A 428 15.06 11.97 0.29
C PRO A 428 16.01 10.89 -0.26
N PRO A 429 16.87 11.18 -1.23
CA PRO A 429 17.85 10.20 -1.71
C PRO A 429 18.76 9.71 -0.57
N LEU A 430 19.27 8.49 -0.69
CA LEU A 430 20.25 7.96 0.27
C LEU A 430 21.54 8.80 0.20
N PRO A 431 22.07 9.32 1.32
CA PRO A 431 23.35 10.02 1.33
C PRO A 431 24.50 9.07 0.97
N THR A 432 25.32 9.46 -0.01
CA THR A 432 26.44 8.64 -0.51
C THR A 432 27.79 9.37 -0.48
N GLN A 433 27.89 10.49 0.24
CA GLN A 433 29.05 11.39 0.19
C GLN A 433 30.22 10.89 1.04
N ILE A 434 29.96 10.23 2.17
CA ILE A 434 30.99 9.80 3.12
C ILE A 434 30.97 8.28 3.19
N PRO A 435 31.73 7.56 2.36
CA PRO A 435 31.81 6.11 2.46
C PRO A 435 32.67 5.69 3.67
N ILE A 436 32.21 4.69 4.42
CA ILE A 436 32.91 4.09 5.57
C ILE A 436 33.50 2.73 5.18
N LEU A 437 32.70 1.84 4.61
CA LEU A 437 33.15 0.55 4.09
C LEU A 437 33.01 0.54 2.57
N VAL A 438 34.11 0.28 1.87
CA VAL A 438 34.19 0.37 0.40
C VAL A 438 34.86 -0.85 -0.20
N PRO A 439 34.57 -1.16 -1.48
CA PRO A 439 35.34 -2.12 -2.24
C PRO A 439 36.84 -1.79 -2.20
N GLY A 440 37.68 -2.79 -1.96
CA GLY A 440 39.12 -2.65 -1.74
C GLY A 440 39.54 -2.79 -0.28
N MET A 441 38.61 -2.76 0.68
CA MET A 441 38.89 -3.10 2.08
C MET A 441 38.84 -4.63 2.26
N PRO A 442 39.91 -5.29 2.76
CA PRO A 442 40.02 -6.76 2.72
C PRO A 442 38.89 -7.50 3.44
N ASP A 443 38.47 -7.01 4.60
CA ASP A 443 37.43 -7.60 5.43
C ASP A 443 36.02 -7.39 4.86
N PHE A 444 35.75 -6.20 4.32
CA PHE A 444 34.53 -5.91 3.57
C PHE A 444 34.45 -6.74 2.30
N ASP A 445 35.51 -6.79 1.49
CA ASP A 445 35.56 -7.56 0.24
C ASP A 445 35.40 -9.06 0.48
N THR A 446 36.01 -9.57 1.55
CA THR A 446 35.86 -10.98 1.97
C THR A 446 34.39 -11.29 2.26
N TYR A 447 33.73 -10.43 3.04
CA TYR A 447 32.32 -10.60 3.34
C TYR A 447 31.42 -10.42 2.10
N ALA A 448 31.59 -9.34 1.34
CA ALA A 448 30.79 -9.04 0.16
C ALA A 448 30.92 -10.14 -0.91
N SER A 449 32.11 -10.71 -1.09
CA SER A 449 32.34 -11.84 -2.00
C SER A 449 31.68 -13.13 -1.51
N ALA A 450 31.76 -13.43 -0.21
CA ALA A 450 31.09 -14.58 0.38
C ALA A 450 29.56 -14.45 0.26
N TRP A 451 29.02 -13.29 0.60
CA TRP A 451 27.61 -12.94 0.47
C TRP A 451 27.12 -13.04 -0.98
N SER A 452 27.87 -12.49 -1.94
CA SER A 452 27.54 -12.54 -3.36
C SER A 452 27.51 -13.99 -3.87
N ARG A 453 28.52 -14.80 -3.51
CA ARG A 453 28.57 -16.23 -3.83
C ARG A 453 27.40 -17.00 -3.23
N TRP A 454 27.05 -16.71 -1.98
CA TRP A 454 25.98 -17.37 -1.25
C TRP A 454 24.62 -17.15 -1.92
N ILE A 455 24.29 -15.90 -2.24
CA ILE A 455 23.00 -15.53 -2.84
C ILE A 455 22.92 -15.92 -4.33
N SER A 456 24.07 -15.98 -5.01
CA SER A 456 24.14 -16.46 -6.40
C SER A 456 24.04 -17.98 -6.52
N SER A 457 24.06 -18.72 -5.40
CA SER A 457 24.05 -20.18 -5.44
C SER A 457 22.74 -20.70 -6.08
N PRO A 458 22.84 -21.76 -6.92
CA PRO A 458 21.70 -22.32 -7.62
C PRO A 458 20.77 -23.04 -6.63
N SER A 459 19.46 -22.85 -6.79
CA SER A 459 18.42 -23.48 -5.99
C SER A 459 17.15 -23.67 -6.81
N THR A 460 16.33 -24.66 -6.46
CA THR A 460 14.98 -24.85 -7.05
C THR A 460 14.00 -23.75 -6.63
N THR A 461 14.24 -23.12 -5.47
CA THR A 461 13.42 -22.04 -4.91
C THR A 461 14.24 -20.76 -4.80
N ALA A 462 13.60 -19.61 -5.01
CA ALA A 462 14.23 -18.30 -4.84
C ALA A 462 14.53 -17.96 -3.36
N LEU A 463 13.92 -18.68 -2.42
CA LEU A 463 14.13 -18.52 -0.98
C LEU A 463 14.52 -19.85 -0.33
N VAL A 464 15.39 -19.75 0.67
CA VAL A 464 15.68 -20.81 1.62
C VAL A 464 14.49 -20.99 2.58
N PRO A 465 14.16 -22.23 2.97
CA PRO A 465 13.16 -22.48 4.01
C PRO A 465 13.48 -21.73 5.30
N LYS A 466 12.44 -21.18 5.94
CA LYS A 466 12.60 -20.44 7.21
C LYS A 466 12.92 -21.41 8.35
N ALA A 467 13.77 -20.99 9.28
CA ALA A 467 14.11 -21.78 10.47
C ALA A 467 12.87 -22.01 11.36
N PRO A 468 12.76 -23.18 12.04
CA PRO A 468 11.61 -23.49 12.90
C PRO A 468 11.37 -22.46 14.01
N ILE A 469 12.42 -21.85 14.56
CA ILE A 469 12.32 -20.81 15.61
C ILE A 469 11.43 -19.63 15.20
N ARG A 470 11.24 -19.39 13.90
CA ARG A 470 10.30 -18.35 13.44
C ARG A 470 8.85 -18.66 13.79
N SER A 471 8.43 -19.93 13.68
CA SER A 471 7.09 -20.36 14.10
C SER A 471 6.90 -20.20 15.61
N MET A 472 7.96 -20.46 16.40
CA MET A 472 7.98 -20.20 17.84
C MET A 472 7.81 -18.70 18.14
N PHE A 473 8.52 -17.84 17.40
CA PHE A 473 8.36 -16.39 17.49
C PHE A 473 6.94 -15.93 17.18
N THR A 474 6.33 -16.42 16.10
CA THR A 474 4.95 -16.07 15.74
C THR A 474 3.98 -16.45 16.86
N ALA A 475 4.03 -17.70 17.34
CA ALA A 475 3.17 -18.14 18.43
C ALA A 475 3.40 -17.35 19.73
N PHE A 476 4.66 -17.01 20.03
CA PHE A 476 5.00 -16.18 21.18
C PHE A 476 4.45 -14.75 21.05
N LYS A 477 4.56 -14.15 19.86
CA LYS A 477 4.02 -12.81 19.57
C LYS A 477 2.50 -12.80 19.73
N ASP A 478 1.80 -13.78 19.18
CA ASP A 478 0.34 -13.90 19.31
C ASP A 478 -0.08 -14.01 20.77
N PHE A 479 0.57 -14.91 21.53
CA PHE A 479 0.35 -15.03 22.97
C PHE A 479 0.66 -13.73 23.73
N TYR A 480 1.77 -13.06 23.43
CA TYR A 480 2.15 -11.80 24.08
C TYR A 480 1.14 -10.68 23.79
N SER A 481 0.65 -10.59 22.57
CA SER A 481 -0.38 -9.62 22.19
C SER A 481 -1.64 -9.81 23.03
N GLU A 482 -2.12 -11.05 23.20
CA GLU A 482 -3.25 -11.34 24.09
C GLU A 482 -2.91 -11.06 25.56
N LEU A 483 -1.76 -11.54 26.04
CA LEU A 483 -1.30 -11.33 27.42
C LEU A 483 -1.25 -9.84 27.80
N SER A 484 -0.79 -8.99 26.88
CA SER A 484 -0.67 -7.55 27.11
C SER A 484 -2.01 -6.87 27.42
N SER A 485 -3.13 -7.44 26.95
CA SER A 485 -4.48 -6.95 27.23
C SER A 485 -4.96 -7.26 28.65
N TYR A 486 -4.48 -8.36 29.24
CA TYR A 486 -4.83 -8.79 30.60
C TYR A 486 -3.82 -8.30 31.65
N VAL A 487 -2.53 -8.22 31.28
CA VAL A 487 -1.41 -7.88 32.15
C VAL A 487 -0.62 -6.71 31.54
N PRO A 488 -1.10 -5.45 31.68
CA PRO A 488 -0.44 -4.29 31.08
C PRO A 488 1.00 -4.09 31.54
N GLU A 489 1.39 -4.65 32.70
CA GLU A 489 2.74 -4.52 33.25
C GLU A 489 3.83 -5.06 32.32
N VAL A 490 3.50 -6.05 31.48
CA VAL A 490 4.46 -6.62 30.49
C VAL A 490 4.83 -5.64 29.38
N THR A 491 4.05 -4.56 29.20
CA THR A 491 4.30 -3.50 28.21
C THR A 491 5.15 -2.35 28.74
N TYR A 492 5.32 -2.25 30.07
CA TYR A 492 6.15 -1.21 30.67
C TYR A 492 7.64 -1.43 30.42
N ILE A 493 8.03 -2.65 30.04
CA ILE A 493 9.39 -2.99 29.66
C ILE A 493 9.60 -2.61 28.19
N ALA A 494 10.36 -1.55 27.96
CA ALA A 494 10.63 -0.98 26.63
C ALA A 494 12.08 -1.22 26.17
N GLY A 495 12.37 -0.84 24.92
CA GLY A 495 13.71 -0.88 24.33
C GLY A 495 14.26 -2.30 24.17
N ARG A 496 15.58 -2.48 24.28
CA ARG A 496 16.24 -3.79 24.20
C ARG A 496 15.78 -4.83 25.22
N ARG A 497 15.15 -4.38 26.32
CA ARG A 497 14.64 -5.27 27.38
C ARG A 497 13.25 -5.82 27.07
N ALA A 498 12.53 -5.22 26.11
CA ALA A 498 11.17 -5.63 25.76
C ALA A 498 11.12 -7.11 25.33
N PHE A 499 10.04 -7.80 25.71
CA PHE A 499 9.85 -9.21 25.40
C PHE A 499 9.94 -9.51 23.90
N LEU A 500 9.18 -8.77 23.09
CA LEU A 500 9.17 -8.98 21.63
C LEU A 500 10.53 -8.74 21.00
N HIS A 501 11.30 -7.75 21.49
CA HIS A 501 12.65 -7.49 21.00
C HIS A 501 13.60 -8.64 21.35
N ARG A 502 13.65 -9.07 22.62
CA ARG A 502 14.47 -10.22 23.05
C ARG A 502 14.12 -11.50 22.27
N ALA A 503 12.83 -11.74 22.02
CA ALA A 503 12.36 -12.87 21.22
C ALA A 503 12.88 -12.78 19.77
N ARG A 504 12.92 -11.57 19.21
CA ARG A 504 13.43 -11.29 17.86
C ARG A 504 14.94 -11.52 17.78
N VAL A 505 15.71 -11.03 18.75
CA VAL A 505 17.15 -11.27 18.84
C VAL A 505 17.45 -12.78 18.88
N ALA A 506 16.76 -13.52 19.76
CA ALA A 506 16.92 -14.97 19.88
C ALA A 506 16.54 -15.71 18.57
N ARG A 507 15.49 -15.26 17.88
CA ARG A 507 15.09 -15.78 16.55
C ARG A 507 16.20 -15.61 15.52
N GLU A 508 16.80 -14.43 15.42
CA GLU A 508 17.84 -14.14 14.42
C GLU A 508 19.16 -14.83 14.70
N GLN A 509 19.47 -15.10 15.97
CA GLN A 509 20.66 -15.86 16.37
C GLN A 509 20.41 -17.38 16.41
N GLU A 510 19.20 -17.83 16.07
CA GLU A 510 18.74 -19.22 16.25
C GLU A 510 18.98 -19.77 17.67
N ASN A 511 18.97 -18.88 18.68
CA ASN A 511 19.23 -19.21 20.07
C ASN A 511 17.96 -19.69 20.77
N VAL A 512 17.71 -21.00 20.66
CA VAL A 512 16.52 -21.66 21.22
C VAL A 512 16.48 -21.59 22.75
N GLU A 513 17.64 -21.60 23.42
CA GLU A 513 17.73 -21.57 24.88
C GLU A 513 17.28 -20.22 25.43
N ALA A 514 17.86 -19.13 24.91
CA ALA A 514 17.44 -17.77 25.26
C ALA A 514 15.96 -17.52 24.97
N PHE A 515 15.44 -18.07 23.86
CA PHE A 515 14.02 -17.98 23.53
C PHE A 515 13.14 -18.71 24.57
N ARG A 516 13.55 -19.88 25.05
CA ARG A 516 12.81 -20.65 26.06
C ARG A 516 12.82 -19.98 27.43
N GLU A 517 13.93 -19.36 27.82
CA GLU A 517 14.01 -18.56 29.04
C GLU A 517 13.01 -17.41 29.02
N LEU A 518 12.99 -16.65 27.91
CA LEU A 518 12.05 -15.56 27.71
C LEU A 518 10.58 -16.03 27.76
N ARG A 519 10.29 -17.17 27.14
CA ARG A 519 8.96 -17.79 27.19
C ARG A 519 8.57 -18.12 28.63
N ASN A 520 9.46 -18.72 29.40
CA ASN A 520 9.19 -19.08 30.79
C ASN A 520 8.97 -17.84 31.66
N GLU A 521 9.70 -16.75 31.39
CA GLU A 521 9.50 -15.45 32.03
C GLU A 521 8.08 -14.91 31.75
N ALA A 522 7.62 -14.93 30.49
CA ALA A 522 6.27 -14.51 30.13
C ALA A 522 5.17 -15.41 30.76
N ILE A 523 5.41 -16.72 30.86
CA ILE A 523 4.52 -17.66 31.55
C ILE A 523 4.41 -17.31 33.04
N ALA A 524 5.50 -16.90 33.69
CA ALA A 524 5.48 -16.50 35.10
C ALA A 524 4.57 -15.28 35.34
N TYR A 525 4.55 -14.31 34.42
CA TYR A 525 3.61 -13.18 34.48
C TYR A 525 2.15 -13.64 34.38
N TRP A 526 1.85 -14.57 33.47
CA TRP A 526 0.51 -15.13 33.33
C TRP A 526 0.07 -15.90 34.58
N SER A 527 0.91 -16.77 35.11
CA SER A 527 0.62 -17.51 36.35
C SER A 527 0.38 -16.56 37.53
N ALA A 528 1.23 -15.53 37.69
CA ALA A 528 1.05 -14.53 38.74
C ALA A 528 -0.26 -13.73 38.59
N TYR A 529 -0.69 -13.46 37.34
CA TYR A 529 -1.98 -12.84 37.08
C TYR A 529 -3.14 -13.75 37.50
N LEU A 530 -3.11 -15.03 37.12
CA LEU A 530 -4.14 -16.01 37.49
C LEU A 530 -4.28 -16.13 39.02
N ASP A 531 -3.16 -16.22 39.74
CA ASP A 531 -3.19 -16.29 41.21
C ASP A 531 -3.84 -15.05 41.85
N ARG A 532 -3.66 -13.85 41.25
CA ARG A 532 -4.28 -12.61 41.74
C ARG A 532 -5.79 -12.63 41.49
N GLU A 533 -6.23 -13.06 40.31
CA GLU A 533 -7.66 -13.16 39.98
C GLU A 533 -8.36 -14.21 40.85
N GLU A 534 -7.73 -15.35 41.10
CA GLU A 534 -8.26 -16.38 42.01
C GLU A 534 -8.41 -15.84 43.44
N ARG A 535 -7.41 -15.10 43.95
CA ARG A 535 -7.52 -14.44 45.26
C ARG A 535 -8.67 -13.43 45.31
N LYS A 536 -8.90 -12.65 44.25
CA LYS A 536 -10.04 -11.72 44.18
C LYS A 536 -11.38 -12.45 44.19
N LYS A 537 -11.49 -13.53 43.42
CA LYS A 537 -12.68 -14.39 43.42
C LYS A 537 -12.95 -14.94 44.82
N ASN A 538 -11.97 -15.58 45.44
CA ASN A 538 -12.11 -16.15 46.79
C ASN A 538 -12.48 -15.08 47.83
N ALA A 539 -11.96 -13.86 47.70
CA ALA A 539 -12.32 -12.74 48.57
C ALA A 539 -13.78 -12.27 48.37
N MET A 540 -14.30 -12.32 47.14
CA MET A 540 -15.69 -12.01 46.84
C MET A 540 -16.64 -13.12 47.29
N ASP A 541 -16.27 -14.38 47.06
CA ASP A 541 -17.04 -15.54 47.55
C ASP A 541 -17.15 -15.52 49.08
N ALA A 542 -16.07 -15.16 49.78
CA ALA A 542 -16.12 -14.99 51.23
C ALA A 542 -17.01 -13.81 51.68
N LYS A 543 -17.09 -12.72 50.90
CA LYS A 543 -18.02 -11.61 51.17
C LYS A 543 -19.46 -12.02 50.91
N MET A 544 -19.72 -12.76 49.84
CA MET A 544 -21.04 -13.30 49.50
C MET A 544 -21.50 -14.30 50.55
N GLY A 545 -20.64 -15.21 51.00
CA GLY A 545 -20.92 -16.12 52.11
C GLY A 545 -21.33 -15.36 53.36
N ARG A 546 -20.55 -14.34 53.77
CA ARG A 546 -20.93 -13.49 54.91
C ARG A 546 -22.26 -12.77 54.71
N MET A 547 -22.57 -12.30 53.50
CA MET A 547 -23.86 -11.66 53.22
C MET A 547 -25.02 -12.66 53.40
N LEU A 548 -24.87 -13.89 52.88
CA LEU A 548 -25.87 -14.95 53.01
C LEU A 548 -26.01 -15.43 54.46
N ASP A 549 -24.91 -15.54 55.21
CA ASP A 549 -24.92 -15.89 56.62
C ASP A 549 -25.64 -14.83 57.48
N MET A 550 -25.60 -13.57 57.07
CA MET A 550 -26.34 -12.47 57.71
C MET A 550 -27.77 -12.34 57.19
N ASP A 551 -28.14 -12.99 56.08
CA ASP A 551 -29.50 -13.06 55.53
C ASP A 551 -30.36 -14.10 56.26
N VAL A 552 -30.14 -14.22 57.58
CA VAL A 552 -31.00 -14.97 58.49
C VAL A 552 -31.91 -13.97 59.16
N TYR A 553 -33.04 -13.68 58.51
CA TYR A 553 -34.06 -12.83 59.09
C TYR A 553 -34.71 -13.55 60.28
N PRO A 554 -34.82 -12.94 61.47
CA PRO A 554 -35.43 -13.59 62.61
C PRO A 554 -36.90 -13.93 62.32
N SER A 555 -37.23 -15.22 62.28
CA SER A 555 -38.58 -15.70 61.97
C SER A 555 -39.65 -15.19 62.94
N HIS A 556 -39.26 -14.81 64.17
CA HIS A 556 -40.17 -14.29 65.19
C HIS A 556 -40.69 -12.88 64.90
N GLU A 557 -39.97 -12.04 64.14
CA GLU A 557 -40.45 -10.68 63.82
C GLU A 557 -41.56 -10.67 62.75
N TRP A 558 -41.67 -11.72 61.93
CA TRP A 558 -42.79 -11.91 60.99
C TRP A 558 -43.91 -12.79 61.57
N GLU A 559 -43.59 -13.75 62.44
CA GLU A 559 -44.58 -14.61 63.09
C GLU A 559 -45.39 -13.88 64.18
N GLU A 560 -44.87 -12.81 64.81
CA GLU A 560 -45.65 -11.96 65.74
C GLU A 560 -46.78 -11.16 65.05
N SER A 561 -46.65 -10.91 63.74
CA SER A 561 -47.75 -10.31 62.95
C SER A 561 -48.84 -11.34 62.59
N SER A 562 -48.53 -12.63 62.66
CA SER A 562 -49.42 -13.73 62.26
C SER A 562 -50.08 -14.43 63.46
N SER A 563 -49.49 -14.32 64.64
CA SER A 563 -49.93 -15.01 65.86
C SER A 563 -50.94 -14.21 66.70
N ALA A 564 -51.21 -12.95 66.38
CA ALA A 564 -52.38 -12.22 66.90
C ALA A 564 -53.72 -12.60 66.21
N SER A 565 -53.70 -13.49 65.20
CA SER A 565 -54.93 -13.94 64.52
C SER A 565 -55.10 -15.45 64.40
N ASN A 566 -54.27 -16.29 65.02
CA ASN A 566 -54.43 -17.74 64.89
C ASN A 566 -54.11 -18.56 66.14
N ASN A 567 -54.61 -18.10 67.29
CA ASN A 567 -54.91 -19.01 68.40
C ASN A 567 -56.21 -19.77 68.08
N ASN A 568 -56.13 -20.71 67.14
CA ASN A 568 -57.03 -21.85 67.12
C ASN A 568 -56.41 -22.99 66.30
N SER A 569 -56.24 -24.13 66.98
CA SER A 569 -56.20 -25.49 66.40
C SER A 569 -54.83 -26.05 65.96
N ASN A 570 -54.12 -26.60 66.93
CA ASN A 570 -53.67 -28.01 66.99
C ASN A 570 -53.15 -28.74 65.73
N ASN A 571 -51.90 -29.20 65.87
CA ASN A 571 -51.39 -30.54 65.55
C ASN A 571 -51.66 -31.11 64.14
N SER A 572 -50.62 -31.06 63.28
CA SER A 572 -50.14 -32.29 62.64
C SER A 572 -48.71 -32.14 62.11
N LYS A 573 -47.84 -33.02 62.61
CA LYS A 573 -46.49 -33.31 62.12
C LYS A 573 -46.51 -33.64 60.62
N ARG A 574 -45.60 -33.05 59.84
CA ARG A 574 -44.94 -33.75 58.73
C ARG A 574 -43.62 -33.10 58.31
N SER A 575 -42.59 -33.92 58.44
CA SER A 575 -41.22 -33.77 57.99
C SER A 575 -41.15 -33.52 56.48
N ILE A 576 -40.37 -32.54 56.04
CA ILE A 576 -39.83 -32.49 54.68
C ILE A 576 -38.36 -32.05 54.75
N GLN A 577 -37.52 -33.04 54.49
CA GLN A 577 -36.11 -32.97 54.12
C GLN A 577 -36.05 -32.64 52.63
N LEU A 578 -35.20 -31.71 52.19
CA LEU A 578 -34.91 -31.45 50.77
C LEU A 578 -33.57 -30.68 50.67
N PRO A 579 -32.90 -30.72 49.50
CA PRO A 579 -31.70 -31.49 49.19
C PRO A 579 -30.36 -30.75 49.35
#